data_AF-A0A183L0I6-F1
#
_entry.id   AF-A0A183L0I6-F1
#
_cell.length_a   1.000
_cell.length_b   1.000
_cell.length_c   1.000
_cell.angle_alpha   90.00
_cell.angle_beta   90.00
_cell.angle_gamma   90.00
#
_symmetry.space_group_name_H-M   'P 1'
#
loop_
_entity.id
_entity.type
_entity.pdbx_description
1 polymer ?
#
loop_
_entity_poly.entity_id
_entity_poly.type
_entity_poly.pdbx_seq_one_letter_code
_entity_poly.pdbx_strand_id
1 'polypeptide(L)'
;GLSCGIFAIAWISKSKKPRIITLEELAQHNCKERGVWVSLKGKVYDVTSFVDDHPGGDKILLAAGSDVSSFWSVYAFHYQSHVLKILEKYYIGELDKSDFVEEEDNEDIYSSDPQRNPDLKVVSQRPFNAETPLSSICSNPITPTDLFFVRNHLPVPDVDPE
;
A
#
# COMPACT_ATOMS: atom_id res chain seq x y z
N GLY A 1 -41.28 43.21 15.97
CA GLY A 1 -40.81 41.82 16.16
C GLY A 1 -39.99 41.44 14.95
N LEU A 2 -38.72 41.08 15.17
CA LEU A 2 -37.78 40.71 14.11
C LEU A 2 -38.16 39.35 13.51
N SER A 3 -38.30 39.29 12.18
CA SER A 3 -38.44 38.04 11.43
C SER A 3 -37.15 37.81 10.65
N CYS A 4 -36.52 36.70 10.99
CA CYS A 4 -35.18 36.26 10.62
C CYS A 4 -35.05 36.00 9.10
N GLY A 5 -34.12 36.69 8.44
CA GLY A 5 -33.72 36.38 7.06
C GLY A 5 -32.77 35.18 7.05
N ILE A 6 -33.22 34.06 6.49
CA ILE A 6 -32.38 32.89 6.25
C ILE A 6 -31.53 33.18 5.01
N PHE A 7 -30.29 33.62 5.22
CA PHE A 7 -29.27 33.61 4.17
C PHE A 7 -28.75 32.18 4.03
N ALA A 8 -29.29 31.44 3.07
CA ALA A 8 -28.70 30.20 2.61
C ALA A 8 -27.42 30.54 1.82
N ILE A 9 -26.26 30.48 2.48
CA ILE A 9 -24.96 30.57 1.82
C ILE A 9 -24.70 29.20 1.19
N ALA A 10 -25.05 29.04 -0.08
CA ALA A 10 -24.63 27.91 -0.88
C ALA A 10 -23.09 27.94 -1.02
N TRP A 11 -22.41 27.09 -0.25
CA TRP A 11 -20.99 26.80 -0.45
C TRP A 11 -20.82 26.01 -1.74
N ILE A 12 -20.60 26.70 -2.86
CA ILE A 12 -20.12 26.08 -4.08
C ILE A 12 -18.62 25.80 -3.88
N SER A 13 -18.31 24.54 -3.56
CA SER A 13 -16.95 24.00 -3.63
C SER A 13 -16.42 24.17 -5.05
N LYS A 14 -15.48 25.11 -5.27
CA LYS A 14 -14.74 25.20 -6.52
C LYS A 14 -13.74 24.06 -6.57
N SER A 15 -14.10 22.95 -7.20
CA SER A 15 -13.18 21.87 -7.55
C SER A 15 -12.11 22.40 -8.52
N LYS A 16 -10.91 22.66 -8.02
CA LYS A 16 -9.73 23.05 -8.80
C LYS A 16 -9.31 21.82 -9.62
N LYS A 17 -9.15 21.95 -10.94
CA LYS A 17 -8.69 20.84 -11.79
C LYS A 17 -7.32 20.35 -11.30
N PRO A 18 -7.07 19.02 -11.32
CA PRO A 18 -5.77 18.48 -10.93
C PRO A 18 -4.68 18.94 -11.89
N ARG A 19 -3.48 19.15 -11.36
CA ARG A 19 -2.27 19.46 -12.16
C ARG A 19 -1.88 18.21 -12.94
N ILE A 20 -1.53 18.36 -14.21
CA ILE A 20 -0.97 17.27 -15.03
C ILE A 20 0.56 17.33 -14.92
N ILE A 21 1.19 16.18 -14.70
CA ILE A 21 2.64 15.99 -14.50
C ILE A 21 3.11 14.94 -15.50
N THR A 22 4.18 15.19 -16.25
CA THR A 22 4.74 14.19 -17.18
C THR A 22 5.73 13.27 -16.47
N LEU A 23 6.07 12.14 -17.09
CA LEU A 23 7.11 11.25 -16.54
C LEU A 23 8.48 11.93 -16.44
N GLU A 24 8.84 12.81 -17.37
CA GLU A 24 10.11 13.55 -17.30
C GLU A 24 10.14 14.53 -16.12
N GLU A 25 9.00 15.13 -15.79
CA GLU A 25 8.89 15.97 -14.60
C GLU A 25 9.00 15.11 -13.34
N LEU A 26 8.25 14.01 -13.25
CA LEU A 26 8.30 13.08 -12.12
C LEU A 26 9.74 12.60 -11.86
N ALA A 27 10.46 12.20 -12.91
CA ALA A 27 11.82 11.68 -12.82
C ALA A 27 12.86 12.67 -12.27
N GLN A 28 12.57 13.99 -12.30
CA GLN A 28 13.45 15.00 -11.70
C GLN A 28 13.42 14.99 -10.17
N HIS A 29 12.35 14.47 -9.58
CA HIS A 29 12.09 14.42 -8.14
C HIS A 29 12.45 13.04 -7.56
N ASN A 30 13.72 12.67 -7.68
CA ASN A 30 14.24 11.35 -7.31
C ASN A 30 15.18 11.33 -6.09
N CYS A 31 15.31 12.44 -5.35
CA CYS A 31 16.18 12.54 -4.17
C CYS A 31 15.73 13.64 -3.22
N LYS A 32 16.15 13.59 -1.95
CA LYS A 32 15.71 14.56 -0.92
C LYS A 32 15.99 16.02 -1.28
N GLU A 33 17.11 16.30 -1.97
CA GLU A 33 17.49 17.65 -2.37
C GLU A 33 16.59 18.24 -3.46
N ARG A 34 16.08 17.39 -4.35
CA ARG A 34 15.18 17.77 -5.45
C ARG A 34 13.71 17.54 -5.14
N GLY A 35 13.41 16.93 -4.00
CA GLY A 35 12.10 16.38 -3.68
C GLY A 35 11.98 14.92 -4.10
N VAL A 36 11.21 14.15 -3.34
CA VAL A 36 10.92 12.74 -3.57
C VAL A 36 9.46 12.62 -3.97
N TRP A 37 9.22 12.45 -5.27
CA TRP A 37 7.87 12.22 -5.79
C TRP A 37 7.72 10.78 -6.22
N VAL A 38 6.50 10.26 -6.12
CA VAL A 38 6.14 8.91 -6.57
C VAL A 38 4.81 8.96 -7.29
N SER A 39 4.60 8.08 -8.27
CA SER A 39 3.28 7.84 -8.84
C SER A 39 2.67 6.53 -8.33
N LEU A 40 1.35 6.52 -8.16
CA LEU A 40 0.57 5.32 -7.90
C LEU A 40 -0.77 5.44 -8.61
N LYS A 41 -1.07 4.52 -9.54
CA LYS A 41 -2.33 4.48 -10.31
C LYS A 41 -2.65 5.80 -11.01
N GLY A 42 -1.67 6.35 -11.73
CA GLY A 42 -1.81 7.61 -12.46
C GLY A 42 -1.88 8.87 -11.59
N LYS A 43 -1.82 8.76 -10.26
CA LYS A 43 -1.76 9.91 -9.34
C LYS A 43 -0.33 10.14 -8.88
N VAL A 44 0.05 11.39 -8.71
CA VAL A 44 1.40 11.80 -8.28
C VAL A 44 1.36 12.39 -6.87
N TYR A 45 2.32 11.98 -6.06
CA TYR A 45 2.42 12.36 -4.66
C TYR A 45 3.81 12.90 -4.34
N ASP A 46 3.88 14.04 -3.65
CA ASP A 46 5.10 14.58 -3.08
C ASP A 46 5.29 14.05 -1.66
N VAL A 47 6.06 12.98 -1.52
CA VAL A 47 6.33 12.31 -0.24
C VAL A 47 7.60 12.82 0.42
N THR A 48 8.20 13.92 -0.05
CA THR A 48 9.49 14.44 0.45
C THR A 48 9.51 14.59 1.97
N SER A 49 8.45 15.17 2.53
CA SER A 49 8.32 15.40 3.97
C SER A 49 7.95 14.15 4.77
N PHE A 50 7.53 13.08 4.11
CA PHE A 50 7.14 11.81 4.75
C PHE A 50 8.27 10.79 4.79
N VAL A 51 9.34 10.99 4.01
CA VAL A 51 10.44 10.01 3.89
C VAL A 51 10.97 9.56 5.26
N ASP A 52 11.19 10.50 6.18
CA ASP A 52 11.76 10.21 7.50
C ASP A 52 10.75 9.57 8.48
N ASP A 53 9.45 9.73 8.22
CA ASP A 53 8.36 9.17 9.03
C ASP A 53 7.87 7.81 8.49
N HIS A 54 8.39 7.36 7.35
CA HIS A 54 7.96 6.14 6.70
C HIS A 54 8.32 4.90 7.55
N PRO A 55 7.35 4.07 7.98
CA PRO A 55 7.63 2.88 8.81
C PRO A 55 8.56 1.85 8.16
N GLY A 56 8.62 1.81 6.83
CA GLY A 56 9.55 0.97 6.08
C GLY A 56 10.95 1.56 5.89
N GLY A 57 11.22 2.73 6.47
CA GLY A 57 12.48 3.47 6.35
C GLY A 57 12.77 3.92 4.92
N ASP A 58 14.06 3.95 4.56
CA ASP A 58 14.57 4.43 3.27
C ASP A 58 14.07 3.63 2.05
N LYS A 59 13.34 2.52 2.24
CA LYS A 59 12.74 1.74 1.13
C LYS A 59 11.81 2.58 0.25
N ILE A 60 11.21 3.65 0.78
CA ILE A 60 10.40 4.60 -0.01
C ILE A 60 11.21 5.25 -1.14
N LEU A 61 12.53 5.39 -0.97
CA LEU A 61 13.42 5.99 -1.96
C LEU A 61 13.67 5.09 -3.18
N LEU A 62 13.33 3.80 -3.10
CA LEU A 62 13.51 2.87 -4.22
C LEU A 62 12.62 3.22 -5.44
N ALA A 63 11.52 3.93 -5.20
CA ALA A 63 10.59 4.40 -6.23
C ALA A 63 10.67 5.93 -6.44
N ALA A 64 11.72 6.59 -5.94
CA ALA A 64 11.83 8.04 -6.05
C ALA A 64 11.92 8.48 -7.53
N GLY A 65 11.00 9.34 -7.94
CA GLY A 65 10.85 9.80 -9.32
C GLY A 65 10.27 8.76 -10.27
N SER A 66 9.60 7.71 -9.76
CA SER A 66 9.02 6.65 -10.58
C SER A 66 7.69 6.14 -10.00
N ASP A 67 7.11 5.16 -10.70
CA ASP A 67 5.91 4.48 -10.25
C ASP A 67 6.21 3.48 -9.12
N VAL A 68 5.42 3.57 -8.05
CA VAL A 68 5.62 2.76 -6.84
C VAL A 68 4.83 1.45 -6.87
N SER A 69 4.01 1.18 -7.88
CA SER A 69 3.03 0.08 -7.86
C SER A 69 3.67 -1.28 -7.55
N SER A 70 4.80 -1.60 -8.18
CA SER A 70 5.52 -2.86 -7.93
C SER A 70 6.06 -2.99 -6.50
N PHE A 71 6.43 -1.89 -5.85
CA PHE A 71 6.88 -1.92 -4.44
C PHE A 71 5.70 -1.84 -3.46
N TRP A 72 4.65 -1.14 -3.86
CA TRP A 72 3.43 -0.96 -3.08
C TRP A 72 2.73 -2.30 -2.85
N SER A 73 2.61 -3.12 -3.91
CA SER A 73 1.91 -4.40 -3.88
C SER A 73 2.53 -5.44 -2.96
N VAL A 74 3.86 -5.42 -2.84
CA VAL A 74 4.65 -6.35 -2.02
C VAL A 74 4.22 -6.32 -0.55
N TYR A 75 3.92 -5.13 -0.03
CA TYR A 75 3.59 -4.94 1.38
C TYR A 75 2.10 -4.66 1.57
N ALA A 76 1.34 -5.71 1.89
CA ALA A 76 -0.12 -5.67 2.06
C ALA A 76 -0.61 -4.58 3.04
N PHE A 77 0.24 -4.16 3.98
CA PHE A 77 -0.06 -3.09 4.94
C PHE A 77 -0.41 -1.76 4.25
N HIS A 78 0.15 -1.48 3.07
CA HIS A 78 -0.15 -0.25 2.33
C HIS A 78 -1.60 -0.16 1.81
N TYR A 79 -2.31 -1.28 1.70
CA TYR A 79 -3.71 -1.31 1.29
C TYR A 79 -4.68 -1.00 2.44
N GLN A 80 -4.18 -0.80 3.67
CA GLN A 80 -5.04 -0.41 4.77
C GLN A 80 -5.58 1.01 4.57
N SER A 81 -6.85 1.21 4.88
CA SER A 81 -7.57 2.47 4.63
C SER A 81 -6.92 3.69 5.29
N HIS A 82 -6.26 3.51 6.43
CA HIS A 82 -5.55 4.60 7.11
C HIS A 82 -4.27 5.02 6.38
N VAL A 83 -3.57 4.09 5.70
CA VAL A 83 -2.36 4.39 4.91
C VAL A 83 -2.73 5.15 3.65
N LEU A 84 -3.80 4.74 2.96
CA LEU A 84 -4.33 5.46 1.79
C LEU A 84 -4.70 6.91 2.14
N LYS A 85 -5.31 7.15 3.31
CA LYS A 85 -5.59 8.50 3.82
C LYS A 85 -4.36 9.32 4.16
N ILE A 86 -3.25 8.68 4.54
CA ILE A 86 -1.96 9.37 4.73
C ILE A 86 -1.43 9.79 3.35
N LEU A 87 -1.41 8.87 2.39
CA LEU A 87 -0.95 9.12 1.02
C LEU A 87 -1.72 10.27 0.35
N GLU A 88 -3.04 10.32 0.51
CA GLU A 88 -3.91 11.38 -0.04
C GLU A 88 -3.48 12.79 0.36
N LYS A 89 -2.84 12.97 1.53
CA LYS A 89 -2.36 14.29 1.98
C LYS A 89 -1.21 14.82 1.15
N TYR A 90 -0.47 13.93 0.49
CA TYR A 90 0.70 14.23 -0.32
C TYR A 90 0.38 14.36 -1.80
N TYR A 91 -0.90 14.27 -2.18
CA TYR A 91 -1.34 14.34 -3.57
C TYR A 91 -1.08 15.72 -4.19
N ILE A 92 -0.43 15.75 -5.35
CA ILE A 92 -0.09 16.99 -6.07
C ILE A 92 -0.64 17.08 -7.50
N GLY A 93 -1.08 15.97 -8.09
CA GLY A 93 -1.57 15.95 -9.46
C GLY A 93 -1.76 14.55 -10.04
N GLU A 94 -2.06 14.51 -11.33
CA GLU A 94 -2.23 13.29 -12.14
C GLU A 94 -1.13 13.22 -13.20
N LEU A 95 -0.73 12.01 -13.58
CA LEU A 95 0.15 11.78 -14.72
C LEU A 95 -0.57 12.13 -16.03
N ASP A 96 0.19 12.49 -17.07
CA ASP A 96 -0.37 12.60 -18.42
C ASP A 96 -0.86 11.24 -18.92
N LYS A 97 -2.04 11.19 -19.54
CA LYS A 97 -2.64 9.94 -20.04
C LYS A 97 -1.84 9.29 -21.16
N SER A 98 -0.95 10.02 -21.84
CA SER A 98 -0.01 9.41 -22.79
C SER A 98 1.03 8.53 -22.09
N ASP A 99 1.27 8.81 -20.82
CA ASP A 99 2.43 8.30 -20.08
C ASP A 99 2.06 7.16 -19.13
N PHE A 100 0.77 6.87 -18.93
CA PHE A 100 0.32 5.74 -18.13
C PHE A 100 -0.89 5.05 -18.74
N VAL A 101 -0.91 3.72 -18.61
CA VAL A 101 -2.09 2.89 -18.86
C VAL A 101 -2.62 2.48 -17.49
N GLU A 102 -3.92 2.65 -17.25
CA GLU A 102 -4.55 2.10 -16.05
C GLU A 102 -4.48 0.57 -16.14
N GLU A 103 -3.56 -0.05 -15.40
CA GLU A 103 -3.58 -1.49 -15.20
C GLU A 103 -4.69 -1.84 -14.20
N GLU A 104 -5.54 -2.81 -14.54
CA GLU A 104 -6.56 -3.31 -13.63
C GLU A 104 -5.88 -3.95 -12.41
N ASP A 105 -6.05 -3.33 -11.24
CA ASP A 105 -5.63 -3.89 -9.95
C ASP A 105 -6.39 -5.19 -9.64
N ASN A 106 -5.95 -6.35 -10.14
CA ASN A 106 -6.67 -7.59 -9.83
C ASN A 106 -5.81 -8.81 -9.45
N GLU A 107 -4.49 -8.70 -9.44
CA GLU A 107 -3.66 -9.80 -8.94
C GLU A 107 -3.19 -9.54 -7.52
N ASP A 108 -3.94 -10.08 -6.57
CA ASP A 108 -3.48 -10.30 -5.22
C ASP A 108 -2.23 -11.19 -5.25
N ILE A 109 -1.07 -10.63 -4.92
CA ILE A 109 0.23 -11.34 -4.96
C ILE A 109 0.30 -12.53 -4.00
N TYR A 110 -0.65 -12.64 -3.06
CA TYR A 110 -0.79 -13.76 -2.14
C TYR A 110 -1.82 -14.80 -2.63
N SER A 111 -2.38 -14.65 -3.84
CA SER A 111 -3.42 -15.53 -4.37
C SER A 111 -2.96 -16.98 -4.57
N SER A 112 -1.68 -17.19 -4.84
CA SER A 112 -1.04 -18.50 -4.96
C SER A 112 -0.54 -19.08 -3.63
N ASP A 113 -0.71 -18.37 -2.50
CA ASP A 113 -0.27 -18.89 -1.20
C ASP A 113 -1.02 -20.21 -0.88
N PRO A 114 -0.31 -21.23 -0.36
CA PRO A 114 -0.90 -22.52 -0.09
C PRO A 114 -1.92 -22.44 1.05
N GLN A 115 -3.01 -23.21 0.94
CA GLN A 115 -4.00 -23.34 2.01
C GLN A 115 -3.35 -23.95 3.27
N ARG A 116 -3.62 -23.34 4.42
CA ARG A 116 -3.08 -23.76 5.72
C ARG A 116 -4.15 -24.46 6.56
N ASN A 117 -3.70 -25.23 7.57
CA ASN A 117 -4.61 -25.91 8.48
C ASN A 117 -5.49 -24.87 9.23
N PRO A 118 -6.83 -25.01 9.22
CA PRO A 118 -7.73 -24.04 9.85
C PRO A 118 -7.62 -23.97 11.38
N ASP A 119 -7.04 -24.98 12.03
CA ASP A 119 -6.83 -25.00 13.47
C ASP A 119 -5.69 -24.07 13.92
N LEU A 120 -4.82 -23.64 12.99
CA LEU A 120 -3.79 -22.65 13.29
C LEU A 120 -4.41 -21.34 13.78
N LYS A 121 -3.83 -20.77 14.83
CA LYS A 121 -4.28 -19.46 15.31
C LYS A 121 -3.64 -18.38 14.46
N VAL A 122 -4.40 -17.89 13.48
CA VAL A 122 -3.90 -16.90 12.52
C VAL A 122 -3.75 -15.52 13.17
N VAL A 123 -2.56 -14.95 13.04
CA VAL A 123 -2.21 -13.60 13.49
C VAL A 123 -2.30 -12.60 12.33
N SER A 124 -1.90 -13.02 11.13
CA SER A 124 -1.98 -12.23 9.89
C SER A 124 -2.29 -13.14 8.71
N GLN A 125 -3.18 -12.71 7.82
CA GLN A 125 -3.48 -13.44 6.59
C GLN A 125 -2.51 -13.10 5.45
N ARG A 126 -2.02 -11.85 5.38
CA ARG A 126 -1.16 -11.34 4.29
C ARG A 126 -0.08 -10.41 4.83
N PRO A 127 1.18 -10.86 4.93
CA PRO A 127 1.64 -12.24 4.72
C PRO A 127 1.07 -13.20 5.78
N PHE A 128 0.93 -14.48 5.43
CA PHE A 128 0.39 -15.49 6.35
C PHE A 128 1.32 -15.72 7.55
N ASN A 129 0.83 -15.44 8.76
CA ASN A 129 1.52 -15.69 10.01
C ASN A 129 0.54 -16.31 11.00
N ALA A 130 0.89 -17.46 11.57
CA ALA A 130 0.03 -18.17 12.51
C ALA A 130 0.84 -18.97 13.53
N GLU A 131 0.25 -19.18 14.70
CA GLU A 131 0.84 -19.96 15.79
C GLU A 131 0.12 -21.30 16.00
N THR A 132 0.86 -22.30 16.47
CA THR A 132 0.32 -23.58 16.90
C THR A 132 -0.62 -23.39 18.09
N PRO A 133 -1.82 -24.01 18.10
CA PRO A 133 -2.69 -23.97 19.27
C PRO A 133 -2.02 -24.52 20.53
N LEU A 134 -2.15 -23.82 21.66
CA LEU A 134 -1.57 -24.23 22.94
C LEU A 134 -1.99 -25.66 23.34
N SER A 135 -3.22 -26.05 23.04
CA SER A 135 -3.73 -27.41 23.28
C SER A 135 -2.90 -28.49 22.55
N SER A 136 -2.47 -28.21 21.32
CA SER A 136 -1.64 -29.12 20.53
C SER A 136 -0.17 -29.13 20.97
N ILE A 137 0.34 -28.01 21.48
CA ILE A 137 1.72 -27.93 22.01
C ILE A 137 1.83 -28.79 23.27
N CYS A 138 0.83 -28.75 24.16
CA CYS A 138 0.88 -29.49 25.42
C CYS A 138 0.62 -31.00 25.25
N SER A 139 -0.03 -31.43 24.17
CA SER A 139 -0.42 -32.83 23.98
C SER A 139 0.67 -33.71 23.37
N ASN A 140 1.58 -33.15 22.57
CA ASN A 140 2.60 -33.90 21.84
C ASN A 140 3.97 -33.20 21.90
N PRO A 141 5.08 -33.93 22.15
CA PRO A 141 6.42 -33.34 22.19
C PRO A 141 6.93 -32.89 20.81
N ILE A 142 6.34 -33.39 19.72
CA ILE A 142 6.66 -33.03 18.34
C ILE A 142 5.41 -32.45 17.71
N THR A 143 5.48 -31.21 17.24
CA THR A 143 4.38 -30.55 16.55
C THR A 143 4.21 -31.11 15.14
N PRO A 144 3.01 -31.59 14.76
CA PRO A 144 2.72 -31.97 13.37
C PRO A 144 3.04 -30.86 12.38
N THR A 145 3.55 -31.21 11.19
CA THR A 145 4.00 -30.23 10.18
C THR A 145 2.91 -29.24 9.77
N ASP A 146 1.66 -29.69 9.66
CA ASP A 146 0.52 -28.88 9.29
C ASP A 146 0.04 -27.91 10.39
N LEU A 147 0.47 -28.15 11.65
CA LEU A 147 0.23 -27.30 12.81
C LEU A 147 1.47 -26.53 13.26
N PHE A 148 2.61 -26.70 12.58
CA PHE A 148 3.85 -26.00 12.92
C PHE A 148 3.69 -24.50 12.68
N PHE A 149 4.33 -23.67 13.52
CA PHE A 149 4.19 -22.22 13.42
C PHE A 149 4.63 -21.72 12.03
N VAL A 150 3.92 -20.74 11.48
CA VAL A 150 4.23 -20.15 10.17
C VAL A 150 4.54 -18.67 10.35
N ARG A 151 5.69 -18.23 9.84
CA ARG A 151 6.09 -16.82 9.86
C ARG A 151 6.57 -16.36 8.50
N ASN A 152 5.67 -15.82 7.69
CA ASN A 152 6.02 -15.27 6.38
C ASN A 152 6.20 -13.76 6.44
N HIS A 153 7.19 -13.27 5.70
CA HIS A 153 7.42 -11.84 5.48
C HIS A 153 6.91 -11.37 4.12
N LEU A 154 6.73 -12.30 3.17
CA LEU A 154 6.37 -12.11 1.77
C LEU A 154 5.53 -13.32 1.28
N PRO A 155 4.95 -13.30 0.06
CA PRO A 155 4.26 -14.46 -0.51
C PRO A 155 5.16 -15.70 -0.55
N VAL A 156 4.55 -16.88 -0.49
CA VAL A 156 5.27 -18.14 -0.63
C VAL A 156 5.70 -18.31 -2.08
N PRO A 157 7.01 -18.48 -2.37
CA PRO A 157 7.45 -18.72 -3.75
C PRO A 157 6.85 -19.99 -4.32
N ASP A 158 6.34 -19.91 -5.54
CA ASP A 158 6.04 -21.09 -6.36
C ASP A 158 7.35 -21.57 -6.98
N VAL A 159 7.78 -22.78 -6.64
CA VAL A 159 9.07 -23.33 -7.05
C VAL A 159 8.81 -24.61 -7.83
N ASP A 160 9.22 -24.60 -9.11
CA ASP A 160 9.29 -25.81 -9.92
C ASP A 160 10.42 -26.70 -9.37
N PRO A 161 10.14 -27.96 -8.98
CA PRO A 161 11.17 -28.87 -8.48
C PRO A 161 12.13 -29.40 -9.55
N GLU A 162 11.91 -29.12 -10.84
CA GLU A 162 12.78 -29.55 -11.97
C GLU A 162 14.11 -28.80 -12.10
#